data_AF-A0A0V1M793-F1
#
_entry.id   AF-A0A0V1M793-F1
#
_cell.length_a   1.000
_cell.length_b   1.000
_cell.length_c   1.000
_cell.angle_alpha   90.00
_cell.angle_beta   90.00
_cell.angle_gamma   90.00
#
_symmetry.space_group_name_H-M   'P 1'
#
loop_
_entity.id
_entity.type
_entity.pdbx_description
1 polymer ?
#
loop_
_entity_poly.entity_id
_entity_poly.type
_entity_poly.pdbx_seq_one_letter_code
_entity_poly.pdbx_strand_id
1 'polypeptide(L)' 'MMNPEAQDEASWIVHTIPGFPKALTGYVFPPAEIQKGHLFICLTIKESEIDAIGKFICMKKIKFPQNYLGDA' A
#
# COMPACT_ATOMS: atom_id res chain seq x y z
N MET A 1 -7.95 -4.50 10.12
CA MET A 1 -8.41 -3.70 11.28
C MET A 1 -7.19 -3.54 12.16
N MET A 2 -6.76 -2.32 12.46
CA MET A 2 -5.59 -2.05 13.30
C MET A 2 -5.95 -2.36 14.76
N ASN A 3 -5.11 -3.10 15.49
CA ASN A 3 -5.27 -3.26 16.93
C ASN A 3 -4.64 -2.03 17.64
N PRO A 4 -5.42 -1.18 18.33
CA PRO A 4 -4.86 -0.01 19.01
C PRO A 4 -3.97 -0.36 20.21
N GLU A 5 -3.98 -1.61 20.68
CA GLU A 5 -3.13 -2.09 21.78
C GLU A 5 -1.79 -2.66 21.32
N ALA A 6 -1.61 -2.89 20.01
CA ALA A 6 -0.38 -3.39 19.43
C ALA A 6 0.44 -2.22 18.86
N GLN A 7 1.33 -1.70 19.70
CA GLN A 7 2.08 -0.45 19.44
C GLN A 7 3.17 -0.57 18.36
N ASP A 8 3.41 -1.77 17.82
CA ASP A 8 4.39 -2.06 16.76
C ASP A 8 3.72 -2.81 15.60
N GLU A 9 2.61 -2.27 15.10
CA GLU A 9 1.88 -2.82 13.94
C GLU A 9 1.66 -1.74 12.88
N ALA A 10 1.94 -2.10 11.64
CA ALA A 10 1.67 -1.30 10.45
C ALA A 10 0.95 -2.15 9.40
N SER A 11 0.11 -1.51 8.57
CA SER A 11 -0.56 -2.16 7.45
C SER A 11 0.18 -1.86 6.15
N TRP A 12 0.60 -2.90 5.44
CA TRP A 12 1.16 -2.78 4.11
C TRP A 12 0.19 -3.35 3.08
N ILE A 13 -0.25 -2.49 2.16
CA ILE A 13 -1.13 -2.86 1.06
C ILE A 13 -0.31 -3.05 -0.21
N VAL A 14 -0.47 -4.22 -0.86
CA VAL A 14 0.06 -4.51 -2.19
C VAL A 14 -1.12 -4.63 -3.15
N HIS A 15 -1.13 -3.83 -4.22
CA HIS A 15 -2.20 -3.85 -5.20
C HIS A 15 -1.70 -3.68 -6.63
N THR A 16 -2.48 -4.19 -7.58
CA THR A 16 -2.29 -3.91 -9.02
C THR A 16 -3.30 -2.91 -9.56
N ILE A 17 -4.08 -2.29 -8.67
CA ILE A 17 -5.18 -1.39 -9.05
C ILE A 17 -4.62 -0.01 -9.44
N PRO A 18 -4.84 0.47 -10.67
CA PRO A 18 -4.36 1.78 -11.07
C PRO A 18 -5.06 2.90 -10.29
N GLY A 19 -4.32 3.92 -9.85
CA GLY A 19 -4.88 5.10 -9.18
C GLY A 19 -5.35 4.88 -7.73
N PHE A 20 -5.07 3.72 -7.13
CA PHE A 20 -5.32 3.45 -5.71
C PHE A 20 -4.13 3.88 -4.84
N PRO A 21 -4.35 4.30 -3.58
CA PRO A 21 -5.57 4.99 -3.13
C PRO A 21 -5.61 6.37 -3.81
N LYS A 22 -6.70 7.12 -3.71
CA LYS A 22 -6.72 8.56 -4.00
C LYS A 22 -6.98 9.24 -2.67
N ALA A 23 -5.95 9.79 -2.05
CA ALA A 23 -5.87 10.12 -0.62
C ALA A 23 -6.82 11.22 -0.09
N LEU A 24 -7.92 11.53 -0.80
CA LEU A 24 -8.80 12.65 -0.47
C LEU A 24 -10.27 12.25 -0.30
N THR A 25 -10.66 11.01 -0.64
CA THR A 25 -12.06 10.54 -0.53
C THR A 25 -12.12 9.05 -0.24
N GLY A 26 -13.26 8.57 0.28
CA GLY A 26 -13.54 7.14 0.37
C GLY A 26 -13.35 6.47 -1.00
N TYR A 27 -12.38 5.56 -1.08
CA TYR A 27 -12.09 4.85 -2.32
C TYR A 27 -13.16 3.78 -2.56
N VAL A 28 -13.86 3.88 -3.68
CA VAL A 28 -14.77 2.83 -4.17
C VAL A 28 -14.05 2.10 -5.30
N PHE A 29 -13.95 0.79 -5.19
CA PHE A 29 -13.32 -0.04 -6.22
C PHE A 29 -14.11 0.10 -7.54
N PRO A 30 -13.49 0.52 -8.65
CA PRO A 30 -14.21 0.77 -9.89
C PRO A 30 -14.78 -0.54 -10.45
N PRO A 31 -16.09 -0.61 -10.78
CA PRO A 31 -16.69 -1.81 -11.34
C PRO A 31 -16.00 -2.30 -12.63
N ALA A 32 -15.44 -1.38 -13.42
CA ALA A 32 -14.69 -1.69 -14.64
C ALA A 32 -13.39 -2.48 -14.40
N GLU A 33 -12.82 -2.40 -13.19
CA GLU A 33 -11.64 -3.16 -12.81
C GLU A 33 -12.00 -4.59 -12.35
N ILE A 34 -13.27 -4.89 -12.02
CA ILE A 34 -13.68 -6.22 -11.53
C ILE A 34 -13.38 -7.32 -12.56
N GLN A 35 -13.66 -7.06 -13.85
CA GLN A 35 -13.44 -8.03 -14.91
C GLN A 35 -11.96 -8.17 -15.34
N LYS A 36 -11.10 -7.22 -14.95
CA LYS A 36 -9.68 -7.23 -15.33
C LYS A 36 -8.82 -8.12 -14.43
N GLY A 37 -9.35 -8.53 -13.27
CA GLY A 37 -8.65 -9.37 -12.31
C GLY A 37 -7.48 -8.63 -11.65
N HIS A 38 -7.77 -7.83 -10.63
CA HIS A 38 -6.73 -7.19 -9.81
C HIS A 38 -6.43 -7.99 -8.55
N LEU A 39 -5.19 -7.88 -8.09
CA LEU A 39 -4.74 -8.42 -6.81
C LEU A 39 -4.76 -7.30 -5.78
N PHE A 40 -5.32 -7.58 -4.60
CA PHE A 40 -5.31 -6.70 -3.44
C PHE A 40 -4.96 -7.51 -2.20
N ILE A 41 -3.80 -7.25 -1.61
CA ILE A 41 -3.28 -7.95 -0.43
C ILE A 41 -3.04 -6.91 0.67
N CYS A 42 -3.53 -7.21 1.87
CA CYS A 42 -3.20 -6.47 3.08
C CYS A 42 -2.33 -7.36 3.97
N LEU A 43 -1.14 -6.88 4.32
CA LEU A 43 -0.22 -7.52 5.25
C LEU A 43 -0.15 -6.68 6.52
N THR A 44 -0.19 -7.33 7.67
CA THR A 44 0.22 -6.71 8.92
C THR A 44 1.71 -6.95 9.08
N ILE A 45 2.48 -5.88 9.19
CA ILE A 45 3.92 -5.91 9.42
C ILE A 45 4.22 -5.20 10.74
N LYS A 46 5.39 -5.45 11.31
CA LYS A 46 5.84 -4.63 12.43
C LYS A 46 6.27 -3.26 11.93
N GLU A 47 6.00 -2.22 12.71
CA GLU A 47 6.42 -0.87 12.36
C GLU A 47 7.96 -0.79 12.27
N SER A 48 8.64 -1.50 13.17
CA SER A 48 10.10 -1.68 13.16
C SER A 48 10.69 -2.27 11.86
N GLU A 49 9.89 -2.99 11.06
CA GLU A 49 10.34 -3.59 9.79
C GLU A 49 10.19 -2.66 8.58
N ILE A 50 9.48 -1.54 8.72
CA ILE A 50 9.20 -0.61 7.61
C ILE A 50 10.48 -0.05 7.00
N ASP A 51 11.45 0.36 7.81
CA ASP A 51 12.72 0.94 7.32
C ASP A 51 13.53 -0.08 6.51
N ALA A 52 13.57 -1.34 6.96
CA ALA A 52 14.25 -2.43 6.25
C ALA A 52 13.59 -2.71 4.89
N ILE A 53 12.24 -2.73 4.86
CA ILE A 53 11.45 -2.89 3.64
C ILE A 53 11.71 -1.73 2.67
N GLY A 54 11.67 -0.49 3.16
CA GLY A 54 11.91 0.72 2.37
C GLY A 54 13.30 0.73 1.74
N LYS A 55 14.34 0.36 2.51
CA LYS A 55 15.71 0.20 2.00
C LYS A 55 15.80 -0.86 0.93
N PHE A 56 15.24 -2.04 1.16
CA PHE A 56 15.25 -3.14 0.19
C PHE A 56 14.63 -2.73 -1.14
N ILE A 57 13.46 -2.10 -1.08
CA ILE A 57 12.72 -1.57 -2.22
C ILE A 57 13.54 -0.53 -3.00
N CYS A 58 14.14 0.44 -2.30
CA CYS A 58 14.96 1.49 -2.89
C CYS A 58 16.20 0.90 -3.59
N MET A 59 16.87 -0.05 -2.94
CA MET A 59 18.03 -0.76 -3.50
C MET A 59 17.66 -1.58 -4.75
N LYS A 60 16.48 -2.21 -4.76
CA LYS A 60 16.00 -3.02 -5.89
C LYS A 60 15.45 -2.19 -7.04
N LYS A 61 15.40 -0.85 -6.90
CA LYS A 61 14.85 0.08 -7.90
C LYS A 61 13.46 -0.32 -8.38
N ILE A 62 12.64 -0.85 -7.46
CA ILE A 62 11.24 -1.17 -7.77
C ILE A 62 10.55 0.15 -8.10
N LYS A 63 10.03 0.27 -9.33
CA LYS A 63 9.23 1.42 -9.72
C LYS A 63 7.84 1.27 -9.13
N PHE A 64 7.48 2.12 -8.19
CA PHE A 64 6.08 2.25 -7.80
C PHE A 64 5.36 3.12 -8.82
N PRO A 65 4.17 2.71 -9.29
CA PRO A 65 3.29 3.58 -10.06
C PRO A 65 2.61 4.65 -9.20
N GLN A 66 2.82 4.64 -7.87
CA GLN A 66 2.24 5.58 -6.93
C GLN A 66 3.15 6.81 -6.74
N ASN A 67 2.68 7.96 -7.23
CA ASN A 67 3.31 9.28 -7.11
C ASN A 67 3.21 9.91 -5.70
N TYR A 68 2.97 9.13 -4.66
CA TYR A 68 2.68 9.65 -3.31
C TYR A 68 3.86 10.35 -2.62
N LEU A 69 5.09 10.21 -3.13
CA LEU A 69 6.25 10.93 -2.62
C LEU A 69 6.37 12.38 -3.14
N GLY A 70 5.50 12.82 -4.07
CA GLY A 70 5.51 14.20 -4.57
C GLY A 70 4.76 15.20 -3.69
N ASP A 71 3.88 14.71 -2.82
CA ASP A 71 2.93 15.53 -2.06
C ASP A 71 3.07 15.35 -0.53
N ALA A 72 4.21 14.82 -0.05
CA ALA A 72 4.57 14.72 1.37
C ALA A 72 5.59 15.79 1.76
#